data_AF-B8M4A4-F1
#
_entry.id   AF-B8M4A4-F1
#
_cell.length_a   1.000
_cell.length_b   1.000
_cell.length_c   1.000
_cell.angle_alpha   90.00
_cell.angle_beta   90.00
_cell.angle_gamma   90.00
#
_symmetry.space_group_name_H-M   'P 1'
#
loop_
_entity.id
_entity.type
_entity.pdbx_description
1 polymer ?
#
loop_
_entity_poly.entity_id
_entity_poly.type
_entity_poly.pdbx_seq_one_letter_code
_entity_poly.pdbx_strand_id
1 'polypeptide(L)'
;MNADVEQQSRLLHTLTALITTVSFLSYLAMATGEGVTYKHSIVHHPHKHVPDTHQEYLRQIFWVRYLNWIITTPLILINIALLGGLNGANLVVAISADLIMFAAGLTATFSHDERRWVWYTITIIAFLTVGFQVGVNGARSVRRGADQHRALFTSFAGANLLVFLLYPIILAASPLSQRISVDAETVAWAIHDILTQGIFGYWLLLGHDSSETGQLFVDGFWSNGINHEGAIRVGENDGV
;
A
#
# COMPACT_ATOMS: atom_id res chain seq x y z
N MET A 1 -10.81 32.22 0.01
CA MET A 1 -10.28 30.86 0.16
C MET A 1 -10.30 30.25 -1.23
N ASN A 2 -9.13 29.90 -1.80
CA ASN A 2 -9.02 29.52 -3.23
C ASN A 2 -9.60 28.12 -3.46
N ALA A 3 -10.37 27.94 -4.52
CA ALA A 3 -11.11 26.71 -4.83
C ALA A 3 -10.22 25.46 -4.95
N ASP A 4 -8.96 25.63 -5.34
CA ASP A 4 -8.01 24.53 -5.57
C ASP A 4 -7.58 23.82 -4.27
N VAL A 5 -7.43 24.58 -3.17
CA VAL A 5 -7.08 24.02 -1.84
C VAL A 5 -8.21 23.16 -1.30
N GLU A 6 -9.44 23.63 -1.50
CA GLU A 6 -10.64 22.88 -1.11
C GLU A 6 -10.76 21.60 -1.93
N GLN A 7 -10.42 21.64 -3.22
CA GLN A 7 -10.51 20.48 -4.11
C GLN A 7 -9.53 19.36 -3.73
N GLN A 8 -8.28 19.69 -3.37
CA GLN A 8 -7.30 18.68 -2.96
C GLN A 8 -7.61 18.08 -1.57
N SER A 9 -7.99 18.91 -0.59
CA SER A 9 -8.40 18.40 0.72
C SER A 9 -9.57 17.44 0.57
N ARG A 10 -10.58 17.79 -0.25
CA ARG A 10 -11.70 16.91 -0.57
C ARG A 10 -11.26 15.60 -1.22
N LEU A 11 -10.24 15.63 -2.08
CA LEU A 11 -9.72 14.44 -2.74
C LEU A 11 -9.01 13.49 -1.76
N LEU A 12 -8.15 13.98 -0.86
CA LEU A 12 -7.52 13.16 0.19
C LEU A 12 -8.58 12.52 1.12
N HIS A 13 -9.59 13.29 1.51
CA HIS A 13 -10.71 12.78 2.30
C HIS A 13 -11.51 11.72 1.53
N THR A 14 -11.80 11.95 0.24
CA THR A 14 -12.53 11.00 -0.61
C THR A 14 -11.76 9.69 -0.77
N LEU A 15 -10.45 9.77 -1.05
CA LEU A 15 -9.59 8.58 -1.18
C LEU A 15 -9.53 7.79 0.11
N THR A 16 -9.36 8.47 1.24
CA THR A 16 -9.32 7.83 2.57
C THR A 16 -10.65 7.16 2.91
N ALA A 17 -11.79 7.82 2.63
CA ALA A 17 -13.11 7.25 2.84
C ALA A 17 -13.36 6.02 1.94
N LEU A 18 -12.90 6.05 0.68
CA LEU A 18 -12.96 4.89 -0.22
C LEU A 18 -12.13 3.73 0.31
N ILE A 19 -10.91 3.99 0.78
CA ILE A 19 -10.04 2.98 1.40
C ILE A 19 -10.77 2.29 2.54
N THR A 20 -11.29 3.04 3.51
CA THR A 20 -11.99 2.47 4.67
C THR A 20 -13.27 1.73 4.28
N THR A 21 -13.99 2.20 3.26
CA THR A 21 -15.23 1.57 2.79
C THR A 21 -14.94 0.22 2.13
N VAL A 22 -13.95 0.16 1.23
CA VAL A 22 -13.53 -1.10 0.59
C VAL A 22 -13.04 -2.10 1.63
N SER A 23 -12.28 -1.61 2.62
CA SER A 23 -11.79 -2.42 3.73
C SER A 23 -12.95 -2.99 4.54
N PHE A 24 -13.91 -2.16 4.93
CA PHE A 24 -15.12 -2.60 5.65
C PHE A 24 -15.87 -3.69 4.87
N LEU A 25 -16.13 -3.49 3.58
CA LEU A 25 -16.84 -4.47 2.76
C LEU A 25 -16.07 -5.79 2.63
N SER A 26 -14.74 -5.72 2.47
CA SER A 26 -13.89 -6.90 2.36
C SER A 26 -13.84 -7.70 3.66
N TYR A 27 -13.73 -7.02 4.80
CA TYR A 27 -13.77 -7.66 6.12
C TYR A 27 -15.15 -8.21 6.45
N LEU A 28 -16.22 -7.53 6.05
CA LEU A 28 -17.58 -8.05 6.16
C LEU A 28 -17.74 -9.35 5.37
N ALA A 29 -17.26 -9.39 4.12
CA ALA A 29 -17.31 -10.60 3.29
C ALA A 29 -16.55 -11.76 3.95
N MET A 30 -15.32 -11.52 4.44
CA MET A 30 -14.55 -12.54 5.15
C MET A 30 -15.25 -13.01 6.44
N ALA A 31 -15.90 -12.11 7.17
CA ALA A 31 -16.63 -12.43 8.40
C ALA A 31 -17.91 -13.24 8.14
N THR A 32 -18.59 -13.00 7.01
CA THR A 32 -19.76 -13.81 6.59
C THR A 32 -19.37 -15.14 5.94
N GLY A 33 -18.08 -15.44 5.81
CA GLY A 33 -17.56 -16.66 5.19
C GLY A 33 -17.46 -16.60 3.67
N GLU A 34 -17.79 -15.45 3.07
CA GLU A 34 -17.61 -15.20 1.65
C GLU A 34 -16.13 -14.91 1.35
N GLY A 35 -15.69 -15.18 0.12
CA GLY A 35 -14.30 -14.85 -0.25
C GLY A 35 -13.24 -15.78 0.35
N VAL A 36 -13.67 -16.96 0.78
CA VAL A 36 -12.82 -18.03 1.33
C VAL A 36 -12.67 -19.14 0.29
N THR A 37 -11.48 -19.70 0.20
CA THR A 37 -11.24 -20.96 -0.53
C THR A 37 -10.27 -21.84 0.25
N TYR A 38 -10.17 -23.11 -0.11
CA TYR A 38 -9.29 -24.07 0.54
C TYR A 38 -8.21 -24.52 -0.44
N LYS A 39 -6.96 -24.43 -0.01
CA LYS A 39 -5.83 -25.00 -0.74
C LYS A 39 -5.42 -26.33 -0.11
N HIS A 40 -5.40 -27.35 -0.94
CA HIS A 40 -4.84 -28.65 -0.61
C HIS A 40 -3.34 -28.65 -0.87
N SER A 41 -2.56 -29.16 0.08
CA SER A 41 -1.11 -29.28 -0.04
C SER A 41 -0.68 -30.62 0.54
N ILE A 42 0.13 -31.37 -0.22
CA ILE A 42 0.65 -32.67 0.19
C ILE A 42 2.12 -32.49 0.53
N VAL A 43 2.50 -32.78 1.78
CA VAL A 43 3.89 -32.77 2.21
C VAL A 43 4.38 -34.22 2.23
N HIS A 44 5.42 -34.47 1.43
CA HIS A 44 6.11 -35.75 1.40
C HIS A 44 7.17 -35.79 2.50
N HIS A 45 7.06 -36.76 3.40
CA HIS A 45 8.07 -37.04 4.41
C HIS A 45 8.88 -38.27 3.99
N PRO A 46 10.07 -38.06 3.38
CA PRO A 46 10.90 -39.18 2.98
C PRO A 46 11.52 -39.85 4.20
N HIS A 47 11.51 -41.18 4.22
CA HIS A 47 12.07 -41.96 5.31
C HIS A 47 13.08 -42.99 4.80
N LYS A 48 14.22 -43.12 5.51
CA LYS A 48 15.33 -43.98 5.06
C LYS A 48 15.06 -45.49 5.26
N HIS A 49 14.21 -45.86 6.22
CA HIS A 49 14.01 -47.26 6.63
C HIS A 49 12.53 -47.63 6.82
N VAL A 50 11.59 -46.74 6.53
CA VAL A 50 10.14 -47.00 6.53
C VAL A 50 9.54 -46.42 5.24
N PRO A 51 8.38 -46.90 4.77
CA PRO A 51 7.69 -46.30 3.64
C PRO A 51 7.45 -44.81 3.86
N ASP A 52 7.56 -44.03 2.78
CA ASP A 52 7.35 -42.59 2.84
C ASP A 52 5.94 -42.26 3.32
N THR A 53 5.82 -41.21 4.14
CA THR A 53 4.53 -40.77 4.68
C THR A 53 4.10 -39.49 3.96
N HIS A 54 2.82 -39.41 3.62
CA HIS A 54 2.21 -38.21 3.05
C HIS A 54 1.32 -37.55 4.10
N GLN A 55 1.53 -36.26 4.35
CA GLN A 55 0.62 -35.47 5.17
C GLN A 55 -0.14 -34.49 4.28
N GLU A 56 -1.46 -34.59 4.31
CA GLU A 56 -2.35 -33.70 3.59
C GLU A 56 -2.77 -32.53 4.48
N TYR A 57 -2.61 -31.31 3.97
CA TYR A 57 -3.02 -30.08 4.64
C TYR A 57 -4.08 -29.36 3.80
N LEU A 58 -5.23 -29.09 4.40
CA LEU A 58 -6.24 -28.19 3.87
C LEU A 58 -6.11 -26.86 4.59
N ARG A 59 -5.60 -25.85 3.89
CA ARG A 59 -5.43 -24.50 4.42
C ARG A 59 -6.50 -23.58 3.87
N GLN A 60 -7.23 -22.92 4.76
CA GLN A 60 -8.17 -21.85 4.41
C GLN A 60 -7.38 -20.61 3.91
N ILE A 61 -7.84 -20.05 2.80
CA ILE A 61 -7.26 -18.86 2.16
C ILE A 61 -8.38 -17.83 1.98
N PHE A 62 -8.20 -16.66 2.58
CA PHE A 62 -9.07 -15.51 2.41
C PHE A 62 -8.63 -14.71 1.18
N TRP A 63 -9.06 -15.13 -0.01
CA TRP A 63 -8.60 -14.52 -1.27
C TRP A 63 -9.13 -13.09 -1.45
N VAL A 64 -10.28 -12.75 -0.86
CA VAL A 64 -10.83 -11.38 -0.87
C VAL A 64 -9.89 -10.37 -0.20
N ARG A 65 -8.98 -10.83 0.68
CA ARG A 65 -7.92 -9.98 1.23
C ARG A 65 -7.01 -9.39 0.14
N TYR A 66 -6.68 -10.19 -0.88
CA TYR A 66 -5.89 -9.71 -2.01
C TYR A 66 -6.67 -8.70 -2.87
N LEU A 67 -7.98 -8.90 -3.01
CA LEU A 67 -8.84 -7.93 -3.69
C LEU A 67 -8.90 -6.60 -2.92
N ASN A 68 -9.01 -6.65 -1.59
CA ASN A 68 -8.93 -5.47 -0.73
C ASN A 68 -7.64 -4.69 -1.00
N TRP A 69 -6.50 -5.38 -0.97
CA TRP A 69 -5.20 -4.74 -1.17
C TRP A 69 -5.05 -4.16 -2.58
N ILE A 70 -5.40 -4.91 -3.62
CA ILE A 70 -5.35 -4.45 -5.03
C ILE A 70 -6.12 -3.13 -5.25
N ILE A 71 -7.17 -2.88 -4.46
CA ILE A 71 -7.96 -1.65 -4.55
C ILE A 71 -7.42 -0.56 -3.60
N THR A 72 -7.18 -0.91 -2.35
CA THR A 72 -6.85 0.08 -1.30
C THR A 72 -5.42 0.60 -1.40
N THR A 73 -4.45 -0.24 -1.77
CA THR A 73 -3.05 0.15 -1.79
C THR A 73 -2.69 1.12 -2.92
N PRO A 74 -3.27 1.04 -4.15
CA PRO A 74 -3.13 2.12 -5.12
C PRO A 74 -3.70 3.45 -4.61
N LEU A 75 -4.82 3.45 -3.88
CA LEU A 75 -5.39 4.67 -3.31
C LEU A 75 -4.47 5.26 -2.22
N ILE A 76 -3.84 4.42 -1.39
CA ILE A 76 -2.82 4.84 -0.43
C ILE A 76 -1.61 5.45 -1.15
N LEU A 77 -1.14 4.84 -2.25
CA LEU A 77 -0.03 5.37 -3.05
C LEU A 77 -0.37 6.73 -3.69
N ILE A 78 -1.62 6.92 -4.14
CA ILE A 78 -2.09 8.22 -4.62
C ILE A 78 -2.05 9.26 -3.49
N ASN A 79 -2.55 8.93 -2.30
CA ASN A 79 -2.47 9.80 -1.12
C ASN A 79 -1.02 10.20 -0.80
N ILE A 80 -0.09 9.23 -0.82
CA ILE A 80 1.35 9.48 -0.60
C ILE A 80 1.93 10.37 -1.70
N ALA A 81 1.56 10.15 -2.97
CA ALA A 81 2.05 10.95 -4.09
C ALA A 81 1.56 12.39 -4.03
N LEU A 82 0.30 12.61 -3.65
CA LEU A 82 -0.29 13.93 -3.44
C LEU A 82 0.35 14.65 -2.24
N LEU A 83 0.69 13.91 -1.17
CA LEU A 83 1.44 14.47 -0.06
C LEU A 83 2.88 14.79 -0.45
N GLY A 84 3.55 13.93 -1.21
CA GLY A 84 4.98 14.04 -1.52
C GLY A 84 5.32 14.84 -2.76
N GLY A 85 4.34 15.27 -3.55
CA GLY A 85 4.58 15.84 -4.88
C GLY A 85 5.27 14.86 -5.83
N LEU A 86 5.00 13.56 -5.69
CA LEU A 86 5.55 12.55 -6.60
C LEU A 86 4.92 12.74 -7.98
N ASN A 87 5.74 12.82 -9.03
CA ASN A 87 5.21 13.01 -10.39
C ASN A 87 4.38 11.81 -10.86
N GLY A 88 3.47 12.05 -11.81
CA GLY A 88 2.59 11.02 -12.37
C GLY A 88 3.34 9.80 -12.93
N ALA A 89 4.51 10.00 -13.55
CA ALA A 89 5.31 8.89 -14.09
C ALA A 89 5.78 7.92 -12.99
N ASN A 90 6.34 8.42 -11.89
CA ASN A 90 6.77 7.57 -10.78
C ASN A 90 5.56 6.93 -10.07
N LEU A 91 4.44 7.65 -9.97
CA LEU A 91 3.20 7.11 -9.42
C LEU A 91 2.65 5.95 -10.25
N VAL A 92 2.62 6.06 -11.58
CA VAL A 92 2.17 4.98 -12.47
C VAL A 92 3.06 3.74 -12.31
N VAL A 93 4.37 3.92 -12.21
CA VAL A 93 5.30 2.81 -11.94
C VAL A 93 5.04 2.19 -10.57
N ALA A 94 4.81 3.00 -9.53
CA ALA A 94 4.50 2.53 -8.20
C ALA A 94 3.20 1.71 -8.17
N ILE A 95 2.11 2.22 -8.75
CA ILE A 95 0.83 1.52 -8.84
C ILE A 95 0.96 0.23 -9.67
N SER A 96 1.68 0.28 -10.79
CA SER A 96 1.87 -0.92 -11.62
C SER A 96 2.63 -2.01 -10.87
N ALA A 97 3.71 -1.63 -10.17
CA ALA A 97 4.46 -2.54 -9.32
C ALA A 97 3.60 -3.09 -8.17
N ASP A 98 2.77 -2.26 -7.55
CA ASP A 98 1.86 -2.64 -6.47
C ASP A 98 0.80 -3.66 -6.92
N LEU A 99 0.17 -3.44 -8.08
CA LEU A 99 -0.75 -4.42 -8.67
C LEU A 99 -0.06 -5.75 -8.99
N ILE A 100 1.15 -5.70 -9.55
CA ILE A 100 1.97 -6.89 -9.80
C ILE A 100 2.31 -7.60 -8.49
N MET A 101 2.64 -6.86 -7.43
CA MET A 101 3.00 -7.41 -6.13
C MET A 101 1.88 -8.29 -5.57
N PHE A 102 0.65 -7.78 -5.52
CA PHE A 102 -0.49 -8.54 -4.98
C PHE A 102 -0.97 -9.63 -5.94
N ALA A 103 -0.94 -9.41 -7.26
CA ALA A 103 -1.28 -10.46 -8.22
C ALA A 103 -0.28 -11.63 -8.18
N ALA A 104 1.02 -11.33 -8.09
CA ALA A 104 2.07 -12.33 -7.93
C ALA A 104 1.98 -13.02 -6.56
N GLY A 105 1.66 -12.29 -5.49
CA GLY A 105 1.49 -12.84 -4.14
C GLY A 105 0.30 -13.79 -4.03
N LEU A 106 -0.82 -13.44 -4.68
CA LEU A 106 -1.98 -14.32 -4.84
C LEU A 106 -1.58 -15.59 -5.61
N THR A 107 -0.88 -15.41 -6.73
CA THR A 107 -0.41 -16.53 -7.56
C THR A 107 0.57 -17.43 -6.78
N ALA A 108 1.46 -16.86 -5.98
CA ALA A 108 2.37 -17.59 -5.09
C ALA A 108 1.60 -18.41 -4.05
N THR A 109 0.55 -17.81 -3.49
CA THR A 109 -0.32 -18.45 -2.50
C THR A 109 -1.05 -19.67 -3.06
N PHE A 110 -1.50 -19.63 -4.32
CA PHE A 110 -2.14 -20.79 -4.98
C PHE A 110 -1.18 -21.74 -5.69
N SER A 111 0.08 -21.33 -5.91
CA SER A 111 1.09 -22.18 -6.55
C SER A 111 1.51 -23.36 -5.67
N HIS A 112 1.82 -24.48 -6.31
CA HIS A 112 2.31 -25.70 -5.68
C HIS A 112 3.84 -25.80 -5.78
N ASP A 113 4.43 -26.62 -4.91
CA ASP A 113 5.86 -26.97 -4.95
C ASP A 113 6.79 -25.76 -5.00
N GLU A 114 7.89 -25.86 -5.74
CA GLU A 114 8.92 -24.83 -5.84
C GLU A 114 8.43 -23.57 -6.58
N ARG A 115 7.40 -23.69 -7.42
CA ARG A 115 6.86 -22.56 -8.21
C ARG A 115 6.33 -21.44 -7.32
N ARG A 116 5.88 -21.75 -6.10
CA ARG A 116 5.44 -20.74 -5.12
C ARG A 116 6.54 -19.72 -4.81
N TRP A 117 7.80 -20.16 -4.78
CA TRP A 117 8.96 -19.31 -4.47
C TRP A 117 9.41 -18.45 -5.66
N VAL A 118 9.16 -18.91 -6.88
CA VAL A 118 9.36 -18.11 -8.10
C VAL A 118 8.41 -16.91 -8.08
N TRP A 119 7.11 -17.16 -7.85
CA TRP A 119 6.12 -16.10 -7.72
C TRP A 119 6.38 -15.17 -6.53
N TYR A 120 6.83 -15.72 -5.40
CA TYR A 120 7.29 -14.92 -4.26
C TYR A 120 8.41 -13.96 -4.63
N THR A 121 9.39 -14.41 -5.42
CA THR A 121 10.51 -13.56 -5.86
C THR A 121 10.01 -12.37 -6.68
N ILE A 122 9.03 -12.60 -7.56
CA ILE A 122 8.38 -11.51 -8.31
C ILE A 122 7.69 -10.53 -7.36
N THR A 123 6.99 -11.02 -6.33
CA THR A 123 6.39 -10.18 -5.28
C THR A 123 7.44 -9.32 -4.56
N ILE A 124 8.60 -9.87 -4.22
CA ILE A 124 9.69 -9.10 -3.57
C ILE A 124 10.22 -8.01 -4.50
N ILE A 125 10.49 -8.31 -5.77
CA ILE A 125 10.99 -7.33 -6.75
C ILE A 125 9.97 -6.19 -6.92
N ALA A 126 8.69 -6.53 -7.00
CA ALA A 126 7.61 -5.57 -7.10
C ALA A 126 7.53 -4.67 -5.84
N PHE A 127 7.60 -5.27 -4.64
CA PHE A 127 7.66 -4.53 -3.37
C PHE A 127 8.84 -3.55 -3.30
N LEU A 128 10.05 -4.00 -3.68
CA LEU A 128 11.24 -3.15 -3.72
C LEU A 128 11.07 -1.98 -4.70
N THR A 129 10.38 -2.21 -5.82
CA THR A 129 10.07 -1.17 -6.80
C THR A 129 9.14 -0.12 -6.20
N VAL A 130 8.07 -0.53 -5.51
CA VAL A 130 7.18 0.40 -4.76
C VAL A 130 7.98 1.19 -3.73
N GLY A 131 8.80 0.51 -2.93
CA GLY A 131 9.65 1.13 -1.92
C GLY A 131 10.65 2.13 -2.50
N PHE A 132 11.21 1.86 -3.67
CA PHE A 132 12.09 2.79 -4.37
C PHE A 132 11.34 4.04 -4.85
N GLN A 133 10.16 3.88 -5.45
CA GLN A 133 9.36 5.01 -5.93
C GLN A 133 8.90 5.91 -4.78
N VAL A 134 8.35 5.32 -3.72
CA VAL A 134 7.84 6.08 -2.57
C VAL A 134 8.98 6.62 -1.71
N GLY A 135 9.92 5.76 -1.32
CA GLY A 135 10.96 6.10 -0.35
C GLY A 135 12.08 6.95 -0.93
N VAL A 136 12.54 6.65 -2.16
CA VAL A 136 13.66 7.38 -2.77
C VAL A 136 13.17 8.53 -3.63
N ASN A 137 12.28 8.27 -4.60
CA ASN A 137 11.82 9.32 -5.50
C ASN A 137 10.88 10.30 -4.78
N GLY A 138 10.00 9.82 -3.90
CA GLY A 138 9.18 10.70 -3.06
C GLY A 138 10.02 11.59 -2.13
N ALA A 139 11.05 11.05 -1.47
CA ALA A 139 11.94 11.85 -0.64
C ALA A 139 12.72 12.91 -1.44
N ARG A 140 13.08 12.62 -2.70
CA ARG A 140 13.69 13.59 -3.62
C ARG A 140 12.72 14.70 -4.00
N SER A 141 11.43 14.38 -4.22
CA SER A 141 10.40 15.37 -4.57
C SER A 141 10.19 16.40 -3.46
N VAL A 142 10.15 15.98 -2.19
CA VAL A 142 9.96 16.92 -1.06
C VAL A 142 11.23 17.63 -0.61
N ARG A 143 12.41 17.31 -1.17
CA ARG A 143 13.70 17.83 -0.69
C ARG A 143 13.81 19.36 -0.77
N ARG A 144 13.16 19.97 -1.75
CA ARG A 144 13.16 21.43 -1.99
C ARG A 144 11.99 22.15 -1.31
N GLY A 145 11.07 21.41 -0.68
CA GLY A 145 9.93 21.98 0.03
C GLY A 145 10.27 22.46 1.44
N ALA A 146 9.28 23.04 2.13
CA ALA A 146 9.40 23.47 3.51
C ALA A 146 9.74 22.31 4.46
N ASP A 147 10.50 22.59 5.53
CA ASP A 147 10.97 21.57 6.47
C ASP A 147 9.81 20.80 7.14
N GLN A 148 8.71 21.49 7.46
CA GLN A 148 7.50 20.87 8.03
C GLN A 148 6.86 19.86 7.06
N HIS A 149 6.69 20.24 5.78
CA HIS A 149 6.15 19.37 4.74
C HIS A 149 7.02 18.13 4.54
N ARG A 150 8.34 18.33 4.48
CA ARG A 150 9.31 17.24 4.36
C ARG A 150 9.24 16.29 5.55
N ALA A 151 9.11 16.80 6.78
CA ALA A 151 8.98 16.00 7.99
C ALA A 151 7.68 15.18 8.01
N LEU A 152 6.56 15.77 7.60
CA LEU A 152 5.27 15.09 7.47
C LEU A 152 5.35 13.95 6.44
N PHE A 153 5.83 14.24 5.23
CA PHE A 153 5.99 13.23 4.18
C PHE A 153 6.92 12.09 4.62
N THR A 154 8.11 12.40 5.13
CA THR A 154 9.11 11.38 5.50
C THR A 154 8.61 10.48 6.63
N SER A 155 7.93 11.05 7.63
CA SER A 155 7.32 10.28 8.71
C SER A 155 6.19 9.39 8.19
N PHE A 156 5.30 9.94 7.36
CA PHE A 156 4.14 9.22 6.82
C PHE A 156 4.55 8.08 5.87
N ALA A 157 5.38 8.38 4.88
CA ALA A 157 5.89 7.41 3.92
C ALA A 157 6.76 6.35 4.60
N GLY A 158 7.62 6.75 5.55
CA GLY A 158 8.46 5.83 6.32
C GLY A 158 7.63 4.85 7.15
N ALA A 159 6.60 5.33 7.86
CA ALA A 159 5.70 4.48 8.63
C ALA A 159 4.94 3.48 7.74
N ASN A 160 4.41 3.93 6.60
CA ASN A 160 3.72 3.06 5.65
C ASN A 160 4.66 1.98 5.09
N LEU A 161 5.86 2.36 4.64
CA LEU A 161 6.83 1.39 4.10
C LEU A 161 7.28 0.37 5.16
N LEU A 162 7.44 0.80 6.41
CA LEU A 162 7.80 -0.11 7.50
C LEU A 162 6.70 -1.13 7.77
N VAL A 163 5.44 -0.71 7.81
CA VAL A 163 4.31 -1.62 8.02
C VAL A 163 4.12 -2.53 6.80
N PHE A 164 4.25 -2.01 5.58
CA PHE A 164 4.16 -2.82 4.37
C PHE A 164 5.30 -3.84 4.24
N LEU A 165 6.45 -3.65 4.89
CA LEU A 165 7.49 -4.68 4.96
C LEU A 165 7.02 -5.98 5.63
N LEU A 166 6.00 -5.90 6.50
CA LEU A 166 5.39 -7.08 7.09
C LEU A 166 4.72 -7.97 6.03
N TYR A 167 4.28 -7.39 4.91
CA TYR A 167 3.60 -8.14 3.85
C TYR A 167 4.43 -9.31 3.31
N PRO A 168 5.63 -9.08 2.72
CA PRO A 168 6.44 -10.18 2.20
C PRO A 168 6.91 -11.16 3.28
N ILE A 169 7.05 -10.70 4.53
CA ILE A 169 7.47 -11.55 5.67
C ILE A 169 6.36 -12.53 6.03
N ILE A 170 5.14 -12.03 6.26
CA ILE A 170 3.99 -12.86 6.64
C ILE A 170 3.60 -13.76 5.46
N LEU A 171 3.66 -13.27 4.21
CA LEU A 171 3.43 -14.08 3.01
C LEU A 171 4.36 -15.30 2.96
N ALA A 172 5.66 -15.13 3.20
CA ALA A 172 6.60 -16.24 3.25
C ALA A 172 6.35 -17.17 4.45
N ALA A 173 6.15 -16.61 5.63
CA ALA A 173 6.02 -17.36 6.88
C ALA A 173 4.68 -18.13 6.99
N SER A 174 3.62 -17.63 6.33
CA SER A 174 2.26 -18.12 6.53
C SER A 174 1.75 -18.95 5.35
N PRO A 175 1.23 -18.39 4.23
CA PRO A 175 0.67 -19.22 3.15
C PRO A 175 1.72 -20.03 2.38
N LEU A 176 2.98 -19.57 2.29
CA LEU A 176 4.01 -20.27 1.51
C LEU A 176 4.69 -21.41 2.28
N SER A 177 5.20 -21.12 3.48
CA SER A 177 5.90 -22.11 4.31
C SER A 177 4.98 -22.85 5.29
N GLN A 178 3.73 -22.42 5.43
CA GLN A 178 2.71 -23.06 6.29
C GLN A 178 3.12 -23.17 7.77
N ARG A 179 3.97 -22.26 8.27
CA ARG A 179 4.47 -22.28 9.65
C ARG A 179 3.57 -21.54 10.65
N ILE A 180 2.76 -20.60 10.16
CA ILE A 180 1.83 -19.82 10.97
C ILE A 180 0.41 -20.34 10.77
N SER A 181 -0.37 -20.42 11.86
CA SER A 181 -1.78 -20.82 11.82
C SER A 181 -2.63 -19.79 11.08
N VAL A 182 -3.77 -20.22 10.53
CA VAL A 182 -4.69 -19.34 9.81
C VAL A 182 -5.25 -18.24 10.72
N ASP A 183 -5.51 -18.54 11.99
CA ASP A 183 -6.00 -17.55 12.96
C ASP A 183 -4.96 -16.46 13.23
N ALA A 184 -3.71 -16.85 13.49
CA ALA A 184 -2.63 -15.91 13.73
C ALA A 184 -2.34 -15.04 12.48
N GLU A 185 -2.38 -15.64 11.29
CA GLU A 185 -2.31 -14.91 10.02
C GLU A 185 -3.44 -13.88 9.91
N THR A 186 -4.66 -14.29 10.21
CA THR A 186 -5.85 -13.44 10.07
C THR A 186 -5.81 -12.26 11.03
N VAL A 187 -5.41 -12.48 12.28
CA VAL A 187 -5.21 -11.41 13.28
C VAL A 187 -4.08 -10.47 12.87
N ALA A 188 -2.95 -11.00 12.39
CA ALA A 188 -1.82 -10.18 11.95
C ALA A 188 -2.22 -9.23 10.82
N TRP A 189 -2.98 -9.74 9.83
CA TRP A 189 -3.47 -8.91 8.74
C TRP A 189 -4.56 -7.93 9.17
N ALA A 190 -5.43 -8.29 10.12
CA ALA A 190 -6.41 -7.34 10.67
C ALA A 190 -5.71 -6.14 11.33
N ILE A 191 -4.65 -6.39 12.12
CA ILE A 191 -3.86 -5.32 12.74
C ILE A 191 -3.16 -4.48 11.67
N HIS A 192 -2.54 -5.13 10.68
CA HIS A 192 -1.89 -4.45 9.56
C HIS A 192 -2.86 -3.51 8.81
N ASP A 193 -4.06 -3.99 8.49
CA ASP A 193 -5.05 -3.22 7.74
C ASP A 193 -5.64 -2.09 8.60
N ILE A 194 -5.88 -2.30 9.89
CA ILE A 194 -6.29 -1.21 10.81
C ILE A 194 -5.24 -0.09 10.85
N LEU A 195 -3.95 -0.44 10.89
CA LEU A 195 -2.86 0.54 10.87
C LEU A 195 -2.83 1.31 9.56
N THR A 196 -2.81 0.60 8.43
CA THR A 196 -2.56 1.19 7.11
C THR A 196 -3.78 1.88 6.52
N GLN A 197 -4.96 1.27 6.65
CA GLN A 197 -6.21 1.74 6.04
C GLN A 197 -7.04 2.60 6.98
N GLY A 198 -6.85 2.46 8.30
CA GLY A 198 -7.53 3.27 9.33
C GLY A 198 -6.65 4.37 9.90
N ILE A 199 -5.68 3.99 10.75
CA ILE A 199 -4.89 4.92 11.57
C ILE A 199 -4.05 5.86 10.70
N PHE A 200 -3.34 5.34 9.70
CA PHE A 200 -2.53 6.17 8.81
C PHE A 200 -3.40 7.07 7.93
N GLY A 201 -4.53 6.58 7.42
CA GLY A 201 -5.51 7.42 6.73
C GLY A 201 -5.95 8.62 7.58
N TYR A 202 -6.31 8.38 8.84
CA TYR A 202 -6.70 9.45 9.76
C TYR A 202 -5.54 10.40 10.11
N TRP A 203 -4.34 9.86 10.34
CA TRP A 203 -3.14 10.66 10.61
C TRP A 203 -2.78 11.58 9.45
N LEU A 204 -2.95 11.11 8.20
CA LEU A 204 -2.75 11.91 7.00
C LEU A 204 -3.69 13.12 6.96
N LEU A 205 -4.99 12.90 7.23
CA LEU A 205 -5.99 13.97 7.20
C LEU A 205 -5.71 15.03 8.28
N LEU A 206 -5.44 14.60 9.51
CA LEU A 206 -5.09 15.52 10.59
C LEU A 206 -3.80 16.28 10.30
N GLY A 207 -2.77 15.59 9.80
CA GLY A 207 -1.48 16.22 9.48
C GLY A 207 -1.61 17.25 8.36
N HIS A 208 -2.46 16.98 7.38
CA HIS A 208 -2.77 17.90 6.29
C HIS A 208 -3.53 19.13 6.79
N ASP A 209 -4.61 18.96 7.56
CA ASP A 209 -5.45 20.07 8.04
C ASP A 209 -4.71 20.99 9.04
N SER A 210 -3.75 20.44 9.79
CA SER A 210 -2.93 21.20 10.75
C SER A 210 -1.86 22.07 10.09
N SER A 211 -1.49 21.73 8.86
CA SER A 211 -0.49 22.45 8.11
C SER A 211 -1.17 23.53 7.28
N GLU A 212 -0.76 24.80 7.41
CA GLU A 212 -1.07 25.86 6.43
C GLU A 212 -0.34 25.54 5.10
N THR A 213 -0.50 24.33 4.58
CA THR A 213 0.21 23.83 3.41
C THR A 213 -0.37 24.55 2.22
N GLY A 214 0.45 25.45 1.70
CA GLY A 214 0.14 26.33 0.59
C GLY A 214 -0.42 25.57 -0.62
N GLN A 215 -1.22 26.30 -1.39
CA GLN A 215 -1.88 25.92 -2.64
C GLN A 215 -1.06 24.92 -3.47
N LEU A 216 -1.42 23.64 -3.39
CA LEU A 216 -0.86 22.62 -4.26
C LEU A 216 -1.75 22.60 -5.50
N PHE A 217 -1.26 23.23 -6.57
CA PHE A 217 -1.92 23.14 -7.87
C PHE A 217 -1.76 21.71 -8.37
N VAL A 218 -2.89 20.99 -8.49
CA VAL A 218 -2.97 19.68 -9.18
C VAL A 218 -2.64 19.85 -10.68
N ASP A 219 -2.69 21.09 -11.16
CA ASP A 219 -2.37 21.43 -12.54
C ASP A 219 -0.88 21.18 -12.84
N GLY A 220 -0.62 20.23 -13.74
CA GLY A 220 0.74 19.75 -14.05
C GLY A 220 1.25 18.58 -13.18
N PHE A 221 0.47 18.05 -12.23
CA PHE A 221 0.85 16.88 -11.40
C PHE A 221 1.35 15.69 -12.23
N TRP A 222 0.64 15.42 -13.33
CA TRP A 222 0.93 14.30 -14.22
C TRP A 222 2.24 14.45 -15.01
N SER A 223 2.61 15.68 -15.35
CA SER A 223 3.79 15.98 -16.18
C SER A 223 5.03 16.33 -15.34
N ASN A 224 4.89 17.16 -14.31
CA ASN A 224 6.01 17.76 -13.56
C ASN A 224 6.01 17.43 -12.06
N GLY A 225 4.99 16.75 -11.54
CA GLY A 225 4.73 16.69 -10.10
C GLY A 225 4.04 17.97 -9.62
N ILE A 226 3.95 18.18 -8.30
CA ILE A 226 3.25 19.36 -7.79
C ILE A 226 4.12 20.61 -7.99
N ASN A 227 3.59 21.60 -8.74
CA ASN A 227 4.25 22.86 -8.99
C ASN A 227 3.97 23.86 -7.86
N HIS A 228 5.03 24.38 -7.24
CA HIS A 228 4.94 25.46 -6.23
C HIS A 228 5.14 26.88 -6.82
N GLU A 229 5.36 27.01 -8.13
CA GLU A 229 5.76 28.27 -8.78
C GLU A 229 4.62 29.27 -9.03
N GLY A 230 3.36 28.90 -8.82
CA GLY A 230 2.20 29.76 -9.07
C GLY A 230 1.89 30.82 -8.00
N ALA A 231 2.62 30.85 -6.89
CA ALA A 231 2.34 31.75 -5.76
C ALA A 231 3.19 33.04 -5.73
N ILE A 232 3.79 33.45 -6.85
CA ILE A 232 4.33 34.81 -6.96
C ILE A 232 3.15 35.77 -7.07
N ARG A 233 2.74 36.32 -5.93
CA ARG A 233 1.97 37.56 -5.90
C ARG A 233 2.82 38.63 -6.58
N VAL A 234 2.46 38.99 -7.81
CA VAL A 234 2.89 40.26 -8.40
C VAL A 234 2.36 41.32 -7.46
N GLY A 235 3.27 41.90 -6.66
CA GLY A 235 2.94 43.05 -5.84
C GLY A 235 2.39 44.12 -6.76
N GLU A 236 1.16 44.54 -6.47
CA GLU A 236 0.59 45.78 -6.98
C GLU A 236 1.44 46.92 -6.39
N ASN A 237 2.55 47.20 -7.04
CA ASN A 237 3.36 48.38 -6.83
C ASN A 237 2.98 49.37 -7.92
N ASP A 238 1.76 49.90 -7.83
CA ASP A 238 1.40 51.14 -8.49
C ASP A 238 1.50 52.24 -7.44
N GLY A 239 2.57 53.02 -7.59
CA GLY A 239 2.98 54.07 -6.68
C GLY A 239 2.11 55.33 -6.76
N VAL A 240 2.27 56.12 -5.70
CA VAL A 240 2.29 57.60 -5.57
C VAL A 240 1.51 58.41 -6.62
#